data_AF-A0A7C4B5N5-F1
#
_entry.id   AF-A0A7C4B5N5-F1
#
_cell.length_a   1.000
_cell.length_b   1.000
_cell.length_c   1.000
_cell.angle_alpha   90.00
_cell.angle_beta   90.00
_cell.angle_gamma   90.00
#
_symmetry.space_group_name_H-M   'P 1'
#
loop_
_entity.id
_entity.type
_entity.pdbx_description
1 polymer ?
#
loop_
_entity_poly.entity_id
_entity_poly.type
_entity_poly.pdbx_seq_one_letter_code
_entity_poly.pdbx_strand_id
1 'polypeptide(L)' 'MERMLTVVGVFFIVIGFALIAIPLIAKSISTAKLESIPWFILYIYRSNGFFLATSPILILLAIIYLAITIFKH' A
#
# COMPACT_ATOMS: atom_id res chain seq x y z
N MET A 1 -16.44 -25.15 -12.14
CA MET A 1 -16.05 -23.74 -12.35
C MET A 1 -16.56 -22.82 -11.25
N GLU A 2 -17.83 -22.91 -10.84
CA GLU A 2 -18.44 -21.97 -9.86
C GLU A 2 -17.71 -21.90 -8.51
N ARG A 3 -17.34 -23.06 -7.94
CA ARG A 3 -16.62 -23.13 -6.65
C ARG A 3 -15.26 -22.43 -6.69
N MET A 4 -14.58 -22.42 -7.84
CA MET A 4 -13.29 -21.72 -8.03
C MET A 4 -13.50 -20.20 -8.05
N LEU A 5 -14.56 -19.74 -8.72
CA LEU A 5 -14.92 -18.32 -8.75
C LEU A 5 -15.30 -17.81 -7.35
N THR A 6 -16.04 -18.61 -6.57
CA THR A 6 -16.39 -18.26 -5.19
C THR A 6 -15.17 -18.11 -4.30
N VAL A 7 -14.19 -19.01 -4.40
CA VAL A 7 -12.94 -18.94 -3.62
C VAL A 7 -12.14 -17.69 -3.97
N VAL A 8 -12.03 -17.37 -5.27
CA VAL A 8 -11.37 -16.15 -5.74
C VAL A 8 -12.11 -14.89 -5.25
N GLY A 9 -13.45 -14.89 -5.31
CA GLY A 9 -14.26 -13.79 -4.80
C GLY A 9 -14.09 -13.56 -3.30
N VAL A 10 -14.14 -14.63 -2.50
CA VAL A 10 -13.89 -14.56 -1.05
C VAL A 10 -12.48 -14.06 -0.75
N PHE A 11 -11.48 -14.54 -1.51
CA PHE A 11 -10.10 -14.08 -1.39
C PHE A 11 -9.98 -12.56 -1.63
N PHE A 12 -10.62 -12.03 -2.68
CA PHE A 12 -10.64 -10.59 -2.94
C PHE A 12 -11.39 -9.79 -1.88
N ILE A 13 -12.48 -10.32 -1.32
CA ILE A 13 -13.20 -9.67 -0.20
C ILE A 13 -12.28 -9.55 1.01
N VAL A 14 -11.58 -10.63 1.38
CA VAL A 14 -10.64 -10.62 2.51
C VAL A 14 -9.49 -9.63 2.28
N ILE A 15 -8.95 -9.58 1.06
CA ILE A 15 -7.94 -8.58 0.67
C ILE A 15 -8.50 -7.16 0.79
N GLY A 16 -9.70 -6.91 0.29
CA GLY A 16 -10.36 -5.60 0.39
C GLY A 16 -10.51 -5.14 1.84
N PHE A 17 -10.97 -6.03 2.72
CA PHE A 17 -11.05 -5.75 4.15
C PHE A 17 -9.68 -5.48 4.77
N ALA A 18 -8.66 -6.27 4.42
CA ALA A 18 -7.31 -6.05 4.91
C ALA A 18 -6.75 -4.69 4.47
N LEU A 19 -6.96 -4.30 3.21
CA LEU A 19 -6.53 -3.01 2.66
C LEU A 19 -7.21 -1.83 3.36
N ILE A 20 -8.47 -1.97 3.79
CA ILE A 20 -9.18 -0.94 4.58
C ILE A 20 -8.69 -0.92 6.04
N ALA A 21 -8.41 -2.09 6.62
CA ALA A 21 -7.96 -2.21 8.01
C ALA A 21 -6.53 -1.69 8.22
N ILE A 22 -5.62 -1.90 7.26
CA ILE A 22 -4.22 -1.47 7.32
C ILE A 22 -4.07 0.03 7.67
N PRO A 23 -4.70 1.00 6.99
CA PRO A 23 -4.56 2.41 7.33
C PRO A 23 -5.21 2.77 8.67
N LEU A 24 -6.28 2.08 9.09
CA LEU A 24 -6.91 2.29 10.39
C LEU A 24 -6.00 1.84 11.54
N ILE A 25 -5.34 0.70 11.38
CA ILE A 25 -4.37 0.16 12.34
C ILE A 25 -3.07 0.99 12.31
N ALA A 26 -2.60 1.39 11.12
CA ALA A 26 -1.45 2.26 10.99
C ALA A 26 -1.70 3.63 11.65
N LYS A 27 -2.93 4.15 11.62
CA LYS A 27 -3.31 5.39 12.32
C LYS A 27 -3.22 5.26 13.84
N SER A 28 -3.62 4.12 14.42
CA SER A 28 -3.52 3.91 15.88
C SER A 28 -2.07 3.69 16.34
N ILE A 29 -1.27 2.98 15.53
CA ILE A 29 0.12 2.65 15.85
C ILE A 29 1.09 3.82 15.54
N SER A 30 0.80 4.65 14.53
CA SER A 30 1.64 5.81 14.14
C SER A 30 1.90 6.79 15.28
N THR A 31 1.04 6.82 16.30
CA THR A 31 1.19 7.68 17.48
C THR A 31 2.40 7.29 18.35
N ALA A 32 2.94 6.07 18.21
CA ALA A 32 3.88 5.52 19.17
C ALA A 32 5.35 5.44 18.70
N LYS A 33 5.68 5.46 17.40
CA LYS A 33 7.07 5.13 16.97
C LYS A 33 7.49 5.51 15.54
N LEU A 34 6.79 6.41 14.85
CA LEU A 34 7.05 6.69 13.43
C LEU A 34 8.05 7.84 13.18
N GLU A 35 8.55 8.50 14.22
CA GLU A 35 9.50 9.61 14.10
C GLU A 35 10.92 9.19 13.69
N SER A 36 11.29 7.92 13.84
CA SER A 36 12.67 7.47 13.57
C SER A 36 12.89 6.91 12.16
N ILE A 37 11.86 6.83 11.32
CA ILE A 37 12.00 6.27 9.98
C ILE A 37 12.36 7.39 8.99
N PRO A 38 13.47 7.26 8.24
CA PRO A 38 13.85 8.27 7.27
C PRO A 38 12.76 8.49 6.22
N TRP A 39 12.42 9.75 5.96
CA TRP A 39 11.41 10.20 5.00
C TRP A 39 11.55 9.63 3.57
N PHE A 40 12.77 9.27 3.14
CA PHE A 40 12.99 8.63 1.82
C PHE A 40 12.49 7.18 1.75
N ILE A 41 12.41 6.50 2.89
CA ILE A 41 11.94 5.10 3.01
C ILE A 41 10.44 5.08 3.26
N LEU A 42 9.95 5.96 4.13
CA LEU A 42 8.55 6.03 4.52
C LEU A 42 8.10 7.50 4.58
N TYR A 43 7.39 7.94 3.57
CA TYR A 43 6.74 9.24 3.51
C TYR A 43 5.30 9.08 3.97
N ILE A 44 5.00 9.54 5.19
CA ILE A 44 3.64 9.57 5.70
C ILE A 44 3.07 10.96 5.42
N TYR A 45 2.23 11.06 4.40
CA TYR A 45 1.41 12.23 4.20
C TYR A 45 0.22 12.17 5.16
N ARG A 46 0.15 13.14 6.08
CA ARG A 46 -0.99 13.31 6.99
C ARG A 46 -1.68 14.63 6.66
N SER A 47 -2.88 14.58 6.09
CA SER A 47 -3.69 15.78 5.82
C SER A 47 -5.16 15.52 6.09
N ASN A 48 -5.80 16.35 6.90
CA ASN A 48 -7.24 16.35 7.21
C ASN A 48 -7.85 14.96 7.49
N GLY A 49 -7.16 14.14 8.30
CA GLY A 49 -7.64 12.81 8.68
C GLY A 49 -7.29 11.68 7.70
N PHE A 50 -6.68 12.01 6.56
CA PHE A 50 -6.15 11.07 5.59
C PHE A 50 -4.69 10.73 5.91
N PHE A 51 -4.37 9.43 5.92
CA PHE A 51 -3.03 8.90 6.12
C PHE A 51 -2.61 8.16 4.87
N LEU A 52 -1.70 8.74 4.11
CA LEU A 52 -1.09 8.10 2.96
C LEU A 52 0.36 7.77 3.32
N ALA A 53 0.63 6.54 3.72
CA ALA A 53 2.00 6.05 3.91
C ALA A 53 2.50 5.52 2.57
N THR A 54 3.34 6.31 1.89
CA THR A 54 3.97 5.91 0.64
C THR A 54 5.47 5.77 0.84
N SER A 55 6.12 4.97 0.01
CA SER A 55 7.58 4.90 -0.04
C SER A 55 8.04 5.57 -1.33
N PRO A 56 8.65 6.77 -1.28
CA PRO A 56 9.16 7.47 -2.47
C PRO A 56 10.08 6.58 -3.31
N ILE A 57 10.88 5.72 -2.66
CA ILE A 57 11.77 4.78 -3.35
C ILE A 57 10.98 3.72 -4.15
N LEU A 58 9.89 3.19 -3.59
CA LEU A 58 9.07 2.18 -4.27
C LEU A 58 8.35 2.77 -5.48
N ILE A 59 7.88 4.02 -5.37
CA ILE A 59 7.26 4.74 -6.48
C ILE A 59 8.28 4.92 -7.61
N LEU A 60 9.50 5.36 -7.27
CA LEU A 60 10.57 5.54 -8.26
C LEU A 60 10.95 4.21 -8.94
N LEU A 61 11.10 3.13 -8.17
CA LEU A 61 11.38 1.80 -8.70
C LEU A 61 10.25 1.28 -9.59
N ALA A 62 8.98 1.51 -9.21
CA ALA A 62 7.84 1.13 -10.01
C ALA A 62 7.78 1.88 -11.35
N ILE A 63 8.10 3.18 -11.36
CA ILE A 63 8.21 3.98 -12.59
C ILE A 63 9.33 3.44 -13.48
N ILE A 64 10.52 3.17 -12.92
CA ILE A 64 11.65 2.61 -13.66
C ILE A 64 11.28 1.25 -14.25
N TYR A 65 10.67 0.38 -13.45
CA TYR A 65 10.24 -0.94 -13.90
C TYR A 65 9.20 -0.86 -15.03
N LEU A 66 8.21 0.03 -14.91
CA LEU A 66 7.22 0.27 -15.96
C LEU A 66 7.88 0.80 -17.23
N ALA A 67 8.79 1.77 -17.12
CA ALA A 67 9.52 2.31 -18.25
C ALA A 67 10.31 1.20 -18.97
N ILE A 68 11.09 0.40 -18.23
CA ILE A 68 11.82 -0.75 -18.81
C ILE A 68 10.86 -1.72 -19.49
N THR A 69 9.73 -2.04 -18.87
CA THR A 69 8.75 -2.98 -19.42
C THR A 69 8.15 -2.47 -20.72
N ILE A 70 7.84 -1.17 -20.81
CA ILE A 70 7.31 -0.53 -22.02
C ILE A 70 8.38 -0.46 -23.11
N PHE A 71 9.62 -0.07 -22.80
CA PHE A 71 10.71 0.01 -23.79
C PHE A 71 11.23 -1.34 -24.26
N LYS A 72 11.04 -2.40 -23.46
CA LYS A 72 11.42 -3.76 -23.81
C LYS A 72 10.38 -4.45 -24.72
N HIS A 73 9.19 -3.88 -24.85
CA HIS A 73 8.11 -4.39 -25.69
C HIS A 73 7.94 -3.58 -26.97
#